data_AF-A0A455U7K9-F1
#
_entry.id   AF-A0A455U7K9-F1
#
_cell.length_a   1.000
_cell.length_b   1.000
_cell.length_c   1.000
_cell.angle_alpha   90.00
_cell.angle_beta   90.00
_cell.angle_gamma   90.00
#
_symmetry.space_group_name_H-M   'P 1'
#
loop_
_entity.id
_entity.type
_entity.pdbx_description
1 polymer ?
#
loop_
_entity_poly.entity_id
_entity_poly.type
_entity_poly.pdbx_seq_one_letter_code
_entity_poly.pdbx_strand_id
1 'polypeptide(L)'
;MHYVAIEESRQDLLKQLQERLYARLEPTRAATVDAFARHFYATVPVEDLVDRRLDDLYGATLSIWQFLQHHDPQSPKVRVFNPDFEEHGWQSTHTFVAVLHEDMPFLVDSVRIELNRRGLTVHAIQNAVLAVARDEQHRLQALASPRDGNAPEARESLIVIEVDRHTDVTLLERIERTLHEVLRDVRTAVGDYEAICSKITDSIQELEKNCPPQIDPDDHEEAIAF
;
A
#
# COMPACT_ATOMS: atom_id res chain seq x y z
N MET A 1 -20.60 -4.87 -24.69
CA MET A 1 -20.26 -3.52 -25.17
C MET A 1 -19.72 -2.63 -24.06
N HIS A 2 -20.36 -2.51 -22.89
CA HIS A 2 -19.84 -1.68 -21.77
C HIS A 2 -18.43 -2.05 -21.28
N TYR A 3 -18.11 -3.34 -21.10
CA TYR A 3 -16.78 -3.79 -20.65
C TYR A 3 -15.65 -3.42 -21.64
N VAL A 4 -15.91 -3.53 -22.94
CA VAL A 4 -14.94 -3.21 -24.00
C VAL A 4 -14.64 -1.72 -24.03
N ALA A 5 -15.65 -0.86 -23.89
CA ALA A 5 -15.47 0.60 -23.87
C ALA A 5 -14.66 1.08 -22.64
N ILE A 6 -14.82 0.42 -21.49
CA ILE A 6 -14.05 0.70 -20.27
C ILE A 6 -12.57 0.34 -20.48
N GLU A 7 -12.29 -0.82 -21.07
CA GLU A 7 -10.93 -1.29 -21.32
C GLU A 7 -10.20 -0.43 -22.38
N GLU A 8 -10.89 -0.03 -23.45
CA GLU A 8 -10.40 0.94 -24.45
C GLU A 8 -10.06 2.29 -23.81
N SER A 9 -10.95 2.83 -22.97
CA SER A 9 -10.73 4.12 -22.29
C SER A 9 -9.49 4.10 -21.38
N ARG A 10 -9.24 2.99 -20.67
CA ARG A 10 -8.00 2.81 -19.90
C ARG A 10 -6.78 2.81 -20.79
N GLN A 11 -6.81 2.03 -21.86
CA GLN A 11 -5.68 1.90 -22.79
C GLN A 11 -5.33 3.25 -23.41
N ASP A 12 -6.33 4.02 -23.81
CA ASP A 12 -6.16 5.37 -24.36
C ASP A 12 -5.53 6.33 -23.35
N LEU A 13 -6.00 6.33 -22.09
CA LEU A 13 -5.44 7.18 -21.05
C LEU A 13 -3.99 6.80 -20.72
N LEU A 14 -3.69 5.51 -20.57
CA LEU A 14 -2.33 5.03 -20.33
C LEU A 14 -1.41 5.33 -21.51
N LYS A 15 -1.92 5.28 -22.74
CA LYS A 15 -1.17 5.70 -23.93
C LYS A 15 -0.87 7.19 -23.92
N GLN A 16 -1.84 8.05 -23.56
CA GLN A 16 -1.61 9.48 -23.41
C GLN A 16 -0.58 9.79 -22.31
N LEU A 17 -0.64 9.06 -21.20
CA LEU A 17 0.36 9.16 -20.12
C LEU A 17 1.74 8.74 -20.63
N GLN A 18 1.83 7.63 -21.36
CA GLN A 18 3.07 7.16 -21.99
C GLN A 18 3.66 8.23 -22.92
N GLU A 19 2.89 8.74 -23.88
CA GLU A 19 3.34 9.79 -24.82
C GLU A 19 3.91 11.00 -24.06
N ARG A 20 3.25 11.39 -22.97
CA ARG A 20 3.68 12.49 -22.12
C ARG A 20 4.97 12.20 -21.34
N LEU A 21 5.15 10.97 -20.86
CA LEU A 21 6.39 10.52 -20.21
C LEU A 21 7.57 10.59 -21.19
N TYR A 22 7.40 10.05 -22.40
CA TYR A 22 8.45 10.06 -23.44
C TYR A 22 8.73 11.46 -24.00
N ALA A 23 7.77 12.38 -23.96
CA ALA A 23 7.98 13.76 -24.38
C ALA A 23 8.78 14.60 -23.37
N ARG A 24 8.80 14.22 -22.08
CA ARG A 24 9.35 15.04 -20.99
C ARG A 24 10.52 14.40 -20.23
N LEU A 25 10.78 13.11 -20.42
CA LEU A 25 11.83 12.38 -19.72
C LEU A 25 12.79 11.74 -20.72
N GLU A 26 14.01 11.45 -20.26
CA GLU A 26 14.96 10.61 -21.00
C GLU A 26 14.34 9.24 -21.32
N PRO A 27 14.57 8.66 -22.52
CA PRO A 27 13.87 7.45 -22.99
C PRO A 27 13.93 6.27 -22.02
N THR A 28 15.08 6.04 -21.39
CA THR A 28 15.26 4.95 -20.41
C THR A 28 14.42 5.16 -19.16
N ARG A 29 14.35 6.40 -18.66
CA ARG A 29 13.52 6.76 -17.50
C ARG A 29 12.04 6.75 -17.84
N ALA A 30 11.67 7.21 -19.04
CA ALA A 30 10.29 7.14 -19.51
C ALA A 30 9.80 5.69 -19.56
N ALA A 31 10.61 4.77 -20.09
CA ALA A 31 10.27 3.35 -20.17
C ALA A 31 10.03 2.71 -18.80
N THR A 32 10.87 3.00 -17.80
CA THR A 32 10.72 2.43 -16.45
C THR A 32 9.50 2.98 -15.72
N VAL A 33 9.23 4.29 -15.86
CA VAL A 33 8.03 4.91 -15.28
C VAL A 33 6.76 4.44 -15.98
N ASP A 34 6.77 4.25 -17.30
CA ASP A 34 5.63 3.70 -18.06
C ASP A 34 5.31 2.27 -17.61
N ALA A 35 6.31 1.40 -17.50
CA ALA A 35 6.13 0.04 -17.00
C ALA A 35 5.50 0.04 -15.59
N PHE A 36 6.02 0.87 -14.69
CA PHE A 36 5.42 1.07 -13.37
C PHE A 36 3.97 1.54 -13.43
N ALA A 37 3.67 2.58 -14.22
CA ALA A 37 2.33 3.15 -14.33
C ALA A 37 1.31 2.12 -14.81
N ARG A 38 1.67 1.28 -15.77
CA ARG A 38 0.81 0.18 -16.25
C ARG A 38 0.45 -0.80 -15.14
N HIS A 39 1.40 -1.15 -14.28
CA HIS A 39 1.14 -2.03 -13.14
C HIS A 39 0.31 -1.34 -12.06
N PHE A 40 0.68 -0.11 -11.72
CA PHE A 40 0.06 0.65 -10.65
C PHE A 40 -1.41 0.97 -10.96
N TYR A 41 -1.74 1.31 -12.21
CA TYR A 41 -3.10 1.65 -12.65
C TYR A 41 -3.89 0.46 -13.21
N ALA A 42 -3.37 -0.78 -13.14
CA ALA A 42 -4.02 -1.95 -13.72
C ALA A 42 -5.40 -2.26 -13.11
N THR A 43 -5.55 -2.03 -11.80
CA THR A 43 -6.74 -2.40 -11.01
C THR A 43 -7.62 -1.22 -10.63
N VAL A 44 -7.19 0.02 -10.92
CA VAL A 44 -7.96 1.22 -10.58
C VAL A 44 -9.21 1.33 -11.45
N PRO A 45 -10.39 1.66 -10.93
CA PRO A 45 -11.55 1.96 -11.75
C PRO A 45 -11.24 3.02 -12.81
N VAL A 46 -11.70 2.81 -14.05
CA VAL A 46 -11.39 3.74 -15.16
C VAL A 46 -12.03 5.11 -14.93
N GLU A 47 -13.19 5.14 -14.29
CA GLU A 47 -13.91 6.36 -13.92
C GLU A 47 -13.02 7.28 -13.07
N ASP A 48 -12.36 6.75 -12.04
CA ASP A 48 -11.42 7.48 -11.18
C ASP A 48 -10.18 8.01 -11.92
N LEU A 49 -9.82 7.38 -13.04
CA LEU A 49 -8.68 7.78 -13.86
C LEU A 49 -9.07 8.85 -14.90
N VAL A 50 -10.25 8.73 -15.50
CA VAL A 50 -10.74 9.64 -16.55
C VAL A 50 -11.14 11.00 -15.97
N ASP A 51 -11.61 11.05 -14.73
CA ASP A 51 -11.94 12.30 -14.04
C ASP A 51 -10.70 13.16 -13.72
N ARG A 52 -9.48 12.58 -13.83
CA ARG A 52 -8.23 13.29 -13.59
C ARG A 52 -7.73 13.99 -14.84
N ARG A 53 -7.22 15.20 -14.66
CA ARG A 53 -6.45 15.87 -15.71
C ARG A 53 -5.15 15.09 -15.96
N LEU A 54 -4.80 14.92 -17.24
CA LEU A 54 -3.58 14.19 -17.63
C LEU A 54 -2.30 14.77 -17.01
N ASP A 55 -2.25 16.10 -16.84
CA ASP A 55 -1.15 16.81 -16.15
C ASP A 55 -0.98 16.34 -14.70
N ASP A 56 -2.09 16.24 -13.97
CA ASP A 56 -2.10 15.85 -12.57
C ASP A 56 -1.81 14.35 -12.43
N LEU A 57 -2.36 13.51 -13.33
CA LEU A 57 -2.03 12.08 -13.39
C LEU A 57 -0.53 11.84 -13.63
N TYR A 58 0.06 12.61 -14.56
CA TYR A 58 1.50 12.57 -14.83
C TYR A 58 2.34 12.96 -13.62
N GLY A 59 2.02 14.08 -12.95
CA GLY A 59 2.77 14.53 -11.79
C GLY A 59 2.61 13.60 -10.57
N ALA A 60 1.40 13.06 -10.36
CA ALA A 60 1.15 12.05 -9.34
C ALA A 60 1.98 10.77 -9.61
N THR A 61 1.98 10.27 -10.85
CA THR A 61 2.78 9.10 -11.27
C THR A 61 4.26 9.30 -10.94
N LEU A 62 4.82 10.46 -11.28
CA LEU A 62 6.24 10.76 -10.99
C LEU A 62 6.52 10.93 -9.51
N SER A 63 5.60 11.53 -8.76
CA SER A 63 5.75 11.70 -7.32
C SER A 63 5.78 10.35 -6.60
N ILE A 64 4.89 9.44 -6.99
CA ILE A 64 4.84 8.08 -6.46
C ILE A 64 6.07 7.28 -6.91
N TRP A 65 6.48 7.41 -8.18
CA TRP A 65 7.71 6.76 -8.68
C TRP A 65 8.95 7.21 -7.89
N GLN A 66 9.07 8.51 -7.60
CA GLN A 66 10.15 9.05 -6.78
C GLN A 66 10.08 8.53 -5.34
N PHE A 67 8.88 8.45 -4.78
CA PHE A 67 8.66 7.89 -3.45
C PHE A 67 9.10 6.42 -3.35
N LEU A 68 8.93 5.63 -4.42
CA LEU A 68 9.32 4.22 -4.50
C LEU A 68 10.83 3.97 -4.57
N GLN A 69 11.63 4.97 -4.99
CA GLN A 69 13.06 4.78 -5.29
C GLN A 69 13.89 4.28 -4.10
N HIS A 70 13.47 4.56 -2.87
CA HIS A 70 14.16 4.14 -1.66
C HIS A 70 13.17 3.65 -0.60
N HIS A 71 13.36 2.44 -0.09
CA HIS A 71 12.51 1.85 0.95
C HIS A 71 13.25 0.76 1.71
N ASP A 72 13.36 0.94 3.02
CA ASP A 72 13.83 -0.11 3.93
C ASP A 72 12.66 -1.05 4.23
N PRO A 73 12.69 -2.33 3.82
CA PRO A 73 11.61 -3.29 4.10
C PRO A 73 11.32 -3.45 5.61
N GLN A 74 12.29 -3.14 6.47
CA GLN A 74 12.15 -3.22 7.93
C GLN A 74 11.42 -2.03 8.54
N SER A 75 11.04 -1.01 7.77
CA SER A 75 10.29 0.14 8.26
C SER A 75 9.18 0.54 7.30
N PRO A 76 7.92 0.73 7.76
CA PRO A 76 6.92 1.39 6.94
C PRO A 76 7.46 2.73 6.46
N LYS A 77 7.16 3.09 5.22
CA LYS A 77 7.38 4.43 4.70
C LYS A 77 6.04 5.06 4.42
N VAL A 78 5.74 6.16 5.11
CA VAL A 78 4.51 6.93 4.88
C VAL A 78 4.87 8.36 4.52
N ARG A 79 4.08 8.99 3.66
CA ARG A 79 4.15 10.42 3.36
C ARG A 79 2.73 10.98 3.29
N VAL A 80 2.47 12.06 4.01
CA VAL A 80 1.18 12.76 3.99
C VAL A 80 1.38 14.22 3.57
N PHE A 81 0.79 14.64 2.45
CA PHE A 81 0.99 15.98 1.93
C PHE A 81 -0.16 16.45 1.05
N ASN A 82 -0.24 17.76 0.82
CA ASN A 82 -1.12 18.33 -0.19
C ASN A 82 -0.28 18.63 -1.43
N PRO A 83 -0.52 17.97 -2.57
CA PRO A 83 0.16 18.31 -3.81
C PRO A 83 -0.21 19.73 -4.23
N ASP A 84 0.81 20.55 -4.45
CA ASP A 84 0.71 21.89 -5.02
C ASP A 84 1.60 22.01 -6.26
N PHE A 85 1.19 22.87 -7.19
CA PHE A 85 1.85 22.96 -8.49
C PHE A 85 3.28 23.48 -8.42
N GLU A 86 3.62 24.33 -7.44
CA GLU A 86 4.94 24.97 -7.35
C GLU A 86 6.01 24.01 -6.84
N GLU A 87 5.73 23.26 -5.78
CA GLU A 87 6.67 22.27 -5.23
C GLU A 87 6.62 20.94 -5.98
N HIS A 88 5.42 20.49 -6.37
CA HIS A 88 5.21 19.11 -6.82
C HIS A 88 5.01 18.98 -8.33
N GLY A 89 4.68 20.08 -9.02
CA GLY A 89 4.37 20.08 -10.46
C GLY A 89 3.00 19.49 -10.82
N TRP A 90 2.16 19.24 -9.81
CA TRP A 90 0.76 18.81 -9.93
C TRP A 90 -0.03 19.23 -8.70
N GLN A 91 -1.35 19.21 -8.79
CA GLN A 91 -2.21 19.56 -7.66
C GLN A 91 -3.30 18.52 -7.44
N SER A 92 -3.78 18.46 -6.21
CA SER A 92 -5.00 17.73 -5.87
C SER A 92 -5.90 18.60 -4.99
N THR A 93 -7.21 18.38 -5.11
CA THR A 93 -8.20 18.94 -4.20
C THR A 93 -8.24 18.18 -2.87
N HIS A 94 -7.48 17.10 -2.72
CA HIS A 94 -7.42 16.22 -1.55
C HIS A 94 -6.05 16.24 -0.88
N THR A 95 -6.01 15.80 0.38
CA THR A 95 -4.75 15.42 1.03
C THR A 95 -4.35 14.03 0.55
N PHE A 96 -3.09 13.90 0.13
CA PHE A 96 -2.53 12.69 -0.44
C PHE A 96 -1.71 11.94 0.61
N VAL A 97 -2.04 10.66 0.79
CA VAL A 97 -1.34 9.73 1.67
C VAL A 97 -0.72 8.64 0.81
N ALA A 98 0.61 8.52 0.85
CA ALA A 98 1.35 7.44 0.20
C ALA A 98 1.96 6.54 1.27
N VAL A 99 1.76 5.24 1.14
CA VAL A 99 2.32 4.20 2.00
C VAL A 99 3.07 3.21 1.13
N LEU A 100 4.28 2.86 1.55
CA LEU A 100 5.05 1.76 1.01
C LEU A 100 5.46 0.85 2.17
N HIS A 101 5.22 -0.45 1.98
CA HIS A 101 5.43 -1.46 3.01
C HIS A 101 5.80 -2.80 2.35
N GLU A 102 6.49 -3.68 3.07
CA GLU A 102 6.56 -5.09 2.68
C GLU A 102 5.15 -5.69 2.58
N ASP A 103 4.89 -6.48 1.54
CA ASP A 103 3.55 -7.00 1.30
C ASP A 103 3.11 -7.98 2.40
N MET A 104 1.97 -7.69 3.03
CA MET A 104 1.38 -8.54 4.06
C MET A 104 -0.11 -8.26 4.26
N PRO A 105 -0.85 -9.16 4.95
CA PRO A 105 -2.27 -8.95 5.25
C PRO A 105 -2.57 -7.67 6.04
N PHE A 106 -3.82 -7.20 5.93
CA PHE A 106 -4.41 -6.11 6.73
C PHE A 106 -3.87 -4.68 6.51
N LEU A 107 -2.91 -4.45 5.62
CA LEU A 107 -2.33 -3.11 5.41
C LEU A 107 -3.37 -2.07 4.98
N VAL A 108 -4.12 -2.34 3.90
CA VAL A 108 -5.12 -1.40 3.37
C VAL A 108 -6.21 -1.10 4.39
N ASP A 109 -6.74 -2.14 5.03
CA ASP A 109 -7.82 -2.00 6.01
C ASP A 109 -7.36 -1.23 7.25
N SER A 110 -6.15 -1.50 7.75
CA SER A 110 -5.61 -0.82 8.94
C SER A 110 -5.39 0.67 8.68
N VAL A 111 -4.84 1.03 7.51
CA VAL A 111 -4.68 2.43 7.11
C VAL A 111 -6.05 3.11 6.99
N ARG A 112 -7.03 2.45 6.35
CA ARG A 112 -8.39 2.97 6.20
C ARG A 112 -9.07 3.18 7.55
N ILE A 113 -8.96 2.23 8.47
CA ILE A 113 -9.52 2.32 9.83
C ILE A 113 -8.91 3.50 10.57
N GLU A 114 -7.59 3.69 10.50
CA GLU A 114 -6.91 4.78 11.22
C GLU A 114 -7.32 6.16 10.69
N LEU A 115 -7.48 6.30 9.37
CA LEU A 115 -7.96 7.53 8.75
C LEU A 115 -9.42 7.81 9.17
N ASN A 116 -10.30 6.82 9.06
CA ASN A 116 -11.71 6.94 9.44
C ASN A 116 -11.90 7.25 10.93
N ARG A 117 -11.08 6.67 11.82
CA ARG A 117 -11.12 6.93 13.28
C ARG A 117 -10.90 8.40 13.61
N ARG A 118 -10.26 9.16 12.72
CA ARG A 118 -9.98 10.59 12.85
C ARG A 118 -11.01 11.49 12.16
N GLY A 119 -12.06 10.89 11.59
CA GLY A 119 -13.08 11.61 10.83
C GLY A 119 -12.60 12.09 9.46
N LEU A 120 -11.52 11.49 8.92
CA LEU A 120 -11.05 11.77 7.56
C LEU A 120 -11.85 10.92 6.58
N THR A 121 -12.64 11.54 5.71
CA THR A 121 -13.35 10.82 4.66
C THR A 121 -12.34 10.36 3.62
N VAL A 122 -12.34 9.06 3.33
CA VAL A 122 -11.54 8.47 2.26
C VAL A 122 -12.29 8.59 0.94
N HIS A 123 -11.74 9.37 0.00
CA HIS A 123 -12.33 9.60 -1.33
C HIS A 123 -11.88 8.55 -2.35
N ALA A 124 -10.62 8.12 -2.26
CA ALA A 124 -10.07 7.09 -3.14
C ALA A 124 -8.99 6.28 -2.43
N ILE A 125 -8.92 4.98 -2.73
CA ILE A 125 -7.83 4.09 -2.35
C ILE A 125 -7.35 3.39 -3.61
N GLN A 126 -6.07 3.53 -3.90
CA GLN A 126 -5.36 2.79 -4.92
C GLN A 126 -4.28 1.95 -4.26
N ASN A 127 -4.25 0.66 -4.53
CA ASN A 127 -3.19 -0.22 -4.06
C ASN A 127 -2.67 -1.12 -5.17
N ALA A 128 -1.36 -1.38 -5.14
CA ALA A 128 -0.70 -2.34 -6.02
C ALA A 128 0.37 -3.10 -5.25
N VAL A 129 0.45 -4.41 -5.50
CA VAL A 129 1.56 -5.24 -5.04
C VAL A 129 2.61 -5.28 -6.15
N LEU A 130 3.84 -4.90 -5.81
CA LEU A 130 4.95 -4.78 -6.74
C LEU A 130 6.01 -5.83 -6.41
N ALA A 131 6.55 -6.48 -7.44
CA ALA A 131 7.74 -7.32 -7.28
C ALA A 131 8.98 -6.45 -7.46
N VAL A 132 9.85 -6.38 -6.45
CA VAL A 132 10.97 -5.44 -6.46
C VAL A 132 12.30 -6.11 -6.12
N ALA A 133 13.38 -5.58 -6.66
CA ALA A 133 14.74 -5.87 -6.21
C ALA A 133 15.38 -4.55 -5.77
N ARG A 134 16.01 -4.56 -4.60
CA ARG A 134 16.70 -3.40 -4.02
C ARG A 134 18.16 -3.73 -3.71
N ASP A 135 19.01 -2.71 -3.76
CA ASP A 135 20.41 -2.84 -3.33
C ASP A 135 20.55 -2.80 -1.80
N GLU A 136 21.78 -2.98 -1.32
CA GLU A 136 22.12 -2.91 0.11
C GLU A 136 21.84 -1.54 0.76
N GLN A 137 21.65 -0.49 -0.05
CA GLN A 137 21.27 0.85 0.38
C GLN A 137 19.77 1.10 0.16
N HIS A 138 18.97 0.05 0.02
CA HIS A 138 17.51 0.10 -0.13
C HIS A 138 17.01 0.85 -1.38
N ARG A 139 17.88 1.06 -2.37
CA ARG A 139 17.54 1.72 -3.65
C ARG A 139 16.97 0.71 -4.62
N LEU A 140 15.90 1.10 -5.32
CA LEU A 140 15.24 0.27 -6.32
C LEU A 140 16.17 -0.03 -7.50
N GLN A 141 16.41 -1.31 -7.77
CA GLN A 141 17.16 -1.78 -8.95
C GLN A 141 16.25 -2.33 -10.04
N ALA A 142 15.18 -3.03 -9.65
CA ALA A 142 14.22 -3.61 -10.58
C ALA A 142 12.80 -3.58 -9.99
N LEU A 143 11.83 -3.47 -10.89
CA LEU A 143 10.41 -3.52 -10.60
C LEU A 143 9.70 -4.31 -11.69
N ALA A 144 8.80 -5.20 -11.30
CA ALA A 144 7.99 -6.02 -12.19
C ALA A 144 6.61 -6.27 -11.58
N SER A 145 5.71 -6.83 -12.38
CA SER A 145 4.48 -7.42 -11.86
C SER A 145 4.82 -8.71 -11.09
N PRO A 146 4.17 -8.99 -9.95
CA PRO A 146 4.29 -10.29 -9.27
C PRO A 146 3.93 -11.50 -10.14
N ARG A 147 3.22 -11.28 -11.25
CA ARG A 147 2.81 -12.33 -12.21
C ARG A 147 3.84 -12.59 -13.31
N ASP A 148 4.90 -11.79 -13.40
CA ASP A 148 5.92 -11.96 -14.44
C ASP A 148 6.84 -13.15 -14.10
N GLY A 149 7.20 -13.96 -15.10
CA GLY A 149 7.97 -15.19 -14.88
C GLY A 149 9.37 -14.99 -14.30
N ASN A 150 9.96 -13.79 -14.51
CA ASN A 150 11.27 -13.41 -13.96
C ASN A 150 11.14 -12.30 -12.91
N ALA A 151 9.97 -12.17 -12.27
CA ALA A 151 9.77 -11.18 -11.22
C ALA A 151 10.74 -11.44 -10.03
N PRO A 152 11.29 -10.40 -9.40
CA PRO A 152 11.98 -10.54 -8.12
C PRO A 152 11.13 -11.28 -7.08
N GLU A 153 11.71 -11.78 -6.00
CA GLU A 153 10.95 -12.48 -4.93
C GLU A 153 10.30 -11.51 -3.95
N ALA A 154 10.97 -10.41 -3.60
CA ALA A 154 10.45 -9.46 -2.63
C ALA A 154 9.17 -8.78 -3.14
N ARG A 155 8.20 -8.62 -2.25
CA ARG A 155 6.88 -8.03 -2.53
C ARG A 155 6.72 -6.78 -1.68
N GLU A 156 6.30 -5.69 -2.32
CA GLU A 156 5.95 -4.46 -1.62
C GLU A 156 4.53 -4.03 -1.96
N SER A 157 3.74 -3.70 -0.95
CA SER A 157 2.46 -3.03 -1.14
C SER A 157 2.69 -1.52 -1.23
N LEU A 158 2.31 -0.95 -2.36
CA LEU A 158 2.18 0.49 -2.54
C LEU A 158 0.70 0.87 -2.40
N ILE A 159 0.39 1.74 -1.45
CA ILE A 159 -0.97 2.20 -1.18
C ILE A 159 -0.99 3.72 -1.27
N VAL A 160 -1.94 4.25 -2.04
CA VAL A 160 -2.17 5.66 -2.24
C VAL A 160 -3.60 5.97 -1.89
N ILE A 161 -3.81 6.95 -1.02
CA ILE A 161 -5.13 7.31 -0.51
C ILE A 161 -5.32 8.81 -0.64
N GLU A 162 -6.50 9.20 -1.11
CA GLU A 162 -6.94 10.59 -1.11
C GLU A 162 -8.01 10.77 -0.02
N VAL A 163 -7.78 11.72 0.87
CA VAL A 163 -8.69 12.08 1.96
C VAL A 163 -9.08 13.56 1.91
N ASP A 164 -10.05 13.94 2.73
CA ASP A 164 -10.43 15.35 2.92
C ASP A 164 -9.19 16.24 3.05
N ARG A 165 -9.19 17.37 2.33
CA ARG A 165 -8.05 18.26 2.32
C ARG A 165 -7.92 18.99 3.65
N HIS A 166 -6.73 18.87 4.26
CA HIS A 166 -6.38 19.60 5.48
C HIS A 166 -5.17 20.49 5.25
N THR A 167 -5.26 21.76 5.67
CA THR A 167 -4.18 22.74 5.56
C THR A 167 -3.30 22.84 6.81
N ASP A 168 -3.71 22.19 7.91
CA ASP A 168 -2.94 22.17 9.15
C ASP A 168 -1.79 21.17 9.06
N VAL A 169 -0.57 21.69 8.94
CA VAL A 169 0.66 20.90 8.86
C VAL A 169 0.84 19.97 10.07
N THR A 170 0.47 20.43 11.27
CA THR A 170 0.61 19.62 12.49
C THR A 170 -0.34 18.42 12.48
N LEU A 171 -1.52 18.58 11.86
CA LEU A 171 -2.45 17.49 11.64
C LEU A 171 -1.88 16.48 10.63
N LEU A 172 -1.29 16.95 9.53
CA LEU A 172 -0.68 16.08 8.51
C LEU A 172 0.47 15.25 9.08
N GLU A 173 1.39 15.89 9.81
CA GLU A 173 2.50 15.21 10.50
C GLU A 173 1.99 14.19 11.51
N ARG A 174 0.92 14.53 12.24
CA ARG A 174 0.31 13.61 13.19
C ARG A 174 -0.30 12.39 12.51
N ILE A 175 -0.99 12.58 11.38
CA ILE A 175 -1.54 11.47 10.58
C ILE A 175 -0.39 10.57 10.12
N GLU A 176 0.65 11.16 9.53
CA GLU A 176 1.82 10.43 9.05
C GLU A 176 2.46 9.57 10.15
N ARG A 177 2.73 10.16 11.32
CA ARG A 177 3.29 9.43 12.46
C ARG A 177 2.42 8.26 12.89
N THR A 178 1.12 8.48 13.01
CA THR A 178 0.20 7.44 13.49
C THR A 178 0.00 6.32 12.48
N LEU A 179 0.08 6.62 11.19
CA LEU A 179 0.10 5.59 10.16
C LEU A 179 1.37 4.73 10.24
N HIS A 180 2.54 5.34 10.51
CA HIS A 180 3.75 4.57 10.77
C HIS A 180 3.60 3.63 11.97
N GLU A 181 3.00 4.10 13.06
CA GLU A 181 2.74 3.29 14.26
C GLU A 181 1.82 2.11 13.95
N VAL A 182 0.66 2.37 13.31
CA VAL A 182 -0.30 1.32 12.94
C VAL A 182 0.32 0.27 12.00
N LEU A 183 1.08 0.70 11.00
CA LEU A 183 1.72 -0.24 10.06
C LEU A 183 2.81 -1.08 10.74
N ARG A 184 3.54 -0.50 11.70
CA ARG A 184 4.49 -1.26 12.52
C ARG A 184 3.76 -2.31 13.36
N ASP A 185 2.64 -1.94 13.97
CA ASP A 185 1.84 -2.87 14.78
C ASP A 185 1.27 -4.01 13.92
N VAL A 186 0.82 -3.73 12.69
CA VAL A 186 0.43 -4.76 11.71
C VAL A 186 1.58 -5.72 11.43
N ARG A 187 2.78 -5.20 11.14
CA ARG A 187 3.95 -6.05 10.90
C ARG A 187 4.29 -6.94 12.09
N THR A 188 4.29 -6.38 13.30
CA THR A 188 4.55 -7.16 14.51
C THR A 188 3.49 -8.24 14.71
N ALA A 189 2.21 -7.91 14.59
CA ALA A 189 1.12 -8.86 14.76
C ALA A 189 1.15 -10.00 13.72
N VAL A 190 1.43 -9.66 12.45
CA VAL A 190 1.54 -10.66 11.37
C VAL A 190 2.80 -11.51 11.55
N GLY A 191 3.94 -10.91 11.89
CA GLY A 191 5.20 -11.62 12.09
C GLY A 191 5.18 -12.58 13.29
N ASP A 192 4.49 -12.22 14.37
CA ASP A 192 4.39 -13.05 15.58
C ASP A 192 3.28 -14.12 15.49
N TYR A 193 2.47 -14.13 14.42
CA TYR A 193 1.30 -15.00 14.29
C TYR A 193 1.63 -16.48 14.51
N GLU A 194 2.64 -17.01 13.82
CA GLU A 194 3.03 -18.42 13.97
C GLU A 194 3.53 -18.75 15.39
N ALA A 195 4.30 -17.83 16.00
CA ALA A 195 4.80 -17.99 17.36
C ALA A 195 3.66 -17.97 18.39
N ILE A 196 2.66 -17.12 18.20
CA ILE A 196 1.45 -17.05 19.02
C ILE A 196 0.65 -18.35 18.89
N CYS A 197 0.40 -18.83 17.66
CA CYS A 197 -0.29 -20.09 17.43
C CYS A 197 0.44 -21.28 18.06
N SER A 198 1.78 -21.31 17.99
CA SER A 198 2.59 -22.32 18.65
C SER A 198 2.41 -22.28 20.16
N LYS A 199 2.39 -21.10 20.79
CA LYS A 199 2.19 -20.97 22.24
C LYS A 199 0.80 -21.40 22.69
N ILE A 200 -0.23 -21.07 21.92
CA ILE A 200 -1.59 -21.54 22.18
C ILE A 200 -1.63 -23.08 22.10
N THR A 201 -0.99 -23.66 21.09
CA THR A 201 -0.90 -25.12 20.93
C THR A 201 -0.16 -25.78 22.09
N ASP A 202 0.97 -25.22 22.52
CA ASP A 202 1.73 -25.69 23.69
C ASP A 202 0.85 -25.68 24.96
N SER A 203 0.08 -24.59 25.17
CA SER A 203 -0.82 -24.45 26.32
C SER A 203 -1.97 -25.46 26.28
N ILE A 204 -2.57 -25.70 25.11
CA ILE A 204 -3.61 -26.74 24.94
C ILE A 204 -3.04 -28.12 25.29
N GLN A 205 -1.86 -28.46 24.76
CA GLN A 205 -1.20 -29.73 25.07
C GLN A 205 -0.84 -29.90 26.55
N GLU A 206 -0.53 -28.81 27.25
CA GLU A 206 -0.29 -28.82 28.69
C GLU A 206 -1.58 -29.11 29.47
N LEU A 207 -2.69 -28.48 29.07
CA LEU A 207 -4.01 -28.72 29.67
C LEU A 207 -4.48 -30.16 29.43
N GLU A 208 -4.33 -30.69 28.22
CA GLU A 208 -4.68 -32.09 27.90
C GLU A 208 -3.93 -33.10 28.78
N LYS A 209 -2.67 -32.82 29.12
CA LYS A 209 -1.83 -33.71 29.94
C LYS A 209 -2.17 -33.63 31.43
N ASN A 210 -2.66 -32.48 31.89
CA ASN A 210 -2.83 -32.18 33.30
C ASN A 210 -4.24 -31.63 33.58
N CYS A 211 -5.15 -32.51 34.02
CA CYS A 211 -6.41 -32.10 34.63
C CYS A 211 -6.20 -31.93 36.16
N PRO A 212 -6.24 -30.71 36.71
CA PRO A 212 -6.08 -30.51 38.15
C PRO A 212 -7.25 -31.15 38.92
N PRO A 213 -7.02 -31.82 40.05
CA PRO A 213 -8.06 -32.56 40.77
C PRO A 213 -9.14 -31.67 41.41
N GLN A 214 -8.99 -30.35 41.33
CA GLN A 214 -9.90 -29.34 41.88
C GLN A 214 -10.85 -28.79 40.81
N ILE A 215 -10.62 -29.11 39.53
CA ILE A 215 -11.38 -28.65 38.37
C ILE A 215 -12.37 -29.75 37.98
N ASP A 216 -13.61 -29.37 37.63
CA ASP A 216 -14.59 -30.30 37.09
C ASP A 216 -14.13 -30.82 35.70
N PRO A 217 -14.15 -32.13 35.43
CA PRO A 217 -13.77 -32.67 34.12
C PRO A 217 -14.51 -32.05 32.93
N ASP A 218 -15.78 -31.68 33.09
CA ASP A 218 -16.56 -31.08 32.01
C ASP A 218 -16.07 -29.66 31.69
N ASP A 219 -15.74 -28.86 32.72
CA ASP A 219 -15.14 -27.53 32.56
C ASP A 219 -13.72 -27.61 31.95
N HIS A 220 -12.99 -28.69 32.24
CA HIS A 220 -11.65 -28.94 31.68
C HIS A 220 -11.70 -29.30 30.20
N GLU A 221 -12.64 -30.17 29.79
CA GLU A 221 -12.87 -30.48 28.38
C GLU A 221 -13.33 -29.24 27.59
N GLU A 222 -14.21 -28.40 28.16
CA GLU A 222 -14.63 -27.14 27.54
C GLU A 222 -13.44 -26.19 27.33
N ALA A 223 -12.57 -26.05 28.34
CA ALA A 223 -11.40 -25.18 28.27
C ALA A 223 -10.35 -25.61 27.22
N ILE A 224 -10.29 -26.91 26.89
CA ILE A 224 -9.42 -27.43 25.82
C ILE A 224 -10.05 -27.17 24.44
N ALA A 225 -11.38 -27.19 24.35
CA ALA A 225 -12.12 -27.05 23.09
C ALA A 225 -12.33 -25.59 22.64
N PHE A 226 -12.28 -24.62 23.56
CA PHE A 226 -12.42 -23.19 23.30
C PHE A 226 -11.15 -22.56 22.72
#